data_AF-A0A3D3NI53-F1
#
_entry.id   AF-A0A3D3NI53-F1
#
_cell.length_a   1.000
_cell.length_b   1.000
_cell.length_c   1.000
_cell.angle_alpha   90.00
_cell.angle_beta   90.00
_cell.angle_gamma   90.00
#
_symmetry.space_group_name_H-M   'P 1'
#
loop_
_entity.id
_entity.type
_entity.pdbx_description
1 polymer ?
#
loop_
_entity_poly.entity_id
_entity_poly.type
_entity_poly.pdbx_seq_one_letter_code
_entity_poly.pdbx_strand_id
1 'polypeptide(L)'
;MQSGLRLLAFVAVAATSLATSGWALGQQVTGTLGSPSATTTISNKQLPAPDPKFGGVIKNDALQSKPWWAPRIVPPKGAPNVLLIITDDAGFGVPSTFGAVIPTPTM
;
A
#
# COMPACT_ATOMS: atom_id res chain seq x y z
N MET A 1 -16.51 8.54 51.64
CA MET A 1 -16.67 9.41 50.44
C MET A 1 -15.49 9.34 49.44
N GLN A 2 -14.46 8.50 49.65
CA GLN A 2 -13.30 8.39 48.73
C GLN A 2 -13.38 7.24 47.71
N SER A 3 -14.28 6.26 47.90
CA SER A 3 -14.41 5.09 47.02
C SER A 3 -15.13 5.39 45.70
N GLY A 4 -16.14 6.27 45.71
CA GLY A 4 -16.87 6.67 44.50
C GLY A 4 -16.04 7.51 43.54
N LEU A 5 -15.16 8.37 44.06
CA LEU A 5 -14.31 9.24 43.25
C LEU A 5 -13.21 8.45 42.51
N ARG A 6 -12.72 7.36 43.10
CA ARG A 6 -11.77 6.44 42.45
C ARG A 6 -12.44 5.62 41.34
N LEU A 7 -13.68 5.18 41.55
CA LEU A 7 -14.43 4.45 40.54
C LEU A 7 -14.77 5.33 39.32
N LEU A 8 -15.17 6.59 39.54
CA LEU A 8 -15.39 7.57 38.47
C LEU A 8 -14.09 7.92 37.72
N ALA A 9 -12.96 8.04 38.43
CA ALA A 9 -11.67 8.26 37.79
C ALA A 9 -11.23 7.06 36.92
N PHE A 10 -11.47 5.83 37.37
CA PHE A 10 -11.17 4.62 36.60
C PHE A 10 -12.06 4.49 35.35
N VAL A 11 -13.35 4.80 35.46
CA VAL A 11 -14.28 4.80 34.31
C VAL A 11 -13.92 5.89 33.31
N ALA A 12 -13.53 7.09 33.78
CA ALA A 12 -13.09 8.17 32.92
C ALA A 12 -11.80 7.82 32.16
N VAL A 13 -10.80 7.24 32.83
CA VAL A 13 -9.54 6.80 32.19
C VAL A 13 -9.79 5.70 31.16
N ALA A 14 -10.65 4.72 31.48
CA ALA A 14 -11.05 3.67 30.54
C ALA A 14 -11.77 4.25 29.31
N ALA A 15 -12.69 5.21 29.49
CA ALA A 15 -13.39 5.85 28.38
C ALA A 15 -12.46 6.67 27.46
N THR A 16 -11.44 7.35 28.00
CA THR A 16 -10.42 8.03 27.18
C THR A 16 -9.49 7.07 26.44
N SER A 17 -9.20 5.89 26.99
CA SER A 17 -8.35 4.89 26.32
C SER A 17 -9.00 4.21 25.12
N LEU A 18 -10.34 4.19 25.05
CA LEU A 18 -11.08 3.70 23.87
C LEU A 18 -11.25 4.75 22.77
N ALA A 19 -11.03 6.05 23.06
CA ALA A 19 -11.18 7.12 22.07
C ALA A 19 -9.92 7.35 21.22
N THR A 20 -8.79 6.74 21.57
CA THR A 20 -7.54 6.82 20.81
C THR A 20 -7.27 5.57 19.99
N SER A 21 -8.30 4.81 19.60
CA SER A 21 -8.18 3.82 18.52
C SER A 21 -7.82 4.59 17.24
N GLY A 22 -6.52 4.78 17.06
CA GLY A 22 -5.93 5.43 15.91
C GLY A 22 -6.56 4.85 14.66
N TRP A 23 -6.98 5.75 13.78
CA TRP A 23 -7.41 5.44 12.44
C TRP A 23 -6.26 4.71 11.77
N ALA A 24 -6.28 3.38 11.84
CA ALA A 24 -5.39 2.57 11.05
C ALA A 24 -5.79 2.85 9.61
N LEU A 25 -4.95 3.59 8.87
CA LEU A 25 -4.96 3.59 7.42
C LEU A 25 -4.53 2.19 6.96
N GLY A 26 -5.39 1.21 7.24
CA GLY A 26 -5.22 -0.17 6.85
C GLY A 26 -5.22 -0.26 5.34
N GLN A 27 -4.48 -1.24 4.84
CA GLN A 27 -4.40 -1.58 3.44
C GLN A 27 -5.79 -1.60 2.80
N GLN A 28 -6.04 -0.66 1.89
CA GLN A 28 -7.34 -0.50 1.27
C GLN A 28 -7.43 -1.52 0.13
N VAL A 29 -8.21 -2.57 0.34
CA VAL A 29 -8.63 -3.46 -0.74
C VAL A 29 -9.88 -2.89 -1.38
N THR A 30 -9.88 -2.73 -2.70
CA THR A 30 -11.06 -2.32 -3.46
C THR A 30 -11.54 -3.49 -4.31
N GLY A 31 -12.85 -3.78 -4.26
CA GLY A 31 -13.46 -4.93 -4.94
C GLY A 31 -13.48 -6.22 -4.10
N THR A 32 -13.90 -7.32 -4.73
CA THR A 32 -13.99 -8.63 -4.07
C THR A 32 -12.66 -9.36 -4.15
N LEU A 33 -12.03 -9.65 -3.01
CA LEU A 33 -10.78 -10.43 -2.97
C LEU A 33 -10.94 -11.76 -3.73
N GLY A 34 -9.96 -12.05 -4.59
CA GLY A 34 -10.00 -13.22 -5.45
C GLY A 34 -10.67 -13.00 -6.80
N SER A 35 -11.14 -11.80 -7.14
CA SER A 35 -11.63 -11.46 -8.48
C SER A 35 -10.55 -10.81 -9.36
N PRO A 36 -10.68 -10.86 -10.70
CA PRO A 36 -9.76 -10.18 -11.62
C PRO A 36 -9.71 -8.65 -11.47
N SER A 37 -10.74 -8.06 -10.85
CA SER A 37 -10.88 -6.61 -10.67
C SER A 37 -10.40 -6.10 -9.31
N ALA A 38 -10.03 -7.00 -8.39
CA ALA A 38 -9.60 -6.61 -7.06
C ALA A 38 -8.29 -5.81 -7.11
N THR A 39 -8.21 -4.74 -6.33
CA THR A 39 -6.99 -3.95 -6.16
C THR A 39 -6.62 -3.81 -4.69
N THR A 40 -5.34 -3.62 -4.40
CA THR A 40 -4.83 -3.41 -3.04
C THR A 40 -3.70 -2.40 -3.05
N THR A 41 -3.54 -1.66 -1.97
CA THR A 41 -2.30 -0.94 -1.67
C THR A 41 -1.29 -1.89 -1.02
N ILE A 42 -0.01 -1.50 -0.92
CA ILE A 42 1.04 -2.27 -0.21
C ILE A 42 1.84 -1.35 0.73
N SER A 43 2.60 -1.94 1.65
CA SER A 43 3.38 -1.19 2.65
C SER A 43 4.68 -0.55 2.14
N ASN A 44 5.09 -0.81 0.89
CA ASN A 44 6.33 -0.32 0.26
C ASN A 44 7.64 -0.67 1.00
N LYS A 45 7.64 -1.63 1.94
CA LYS A 45 8.85 -2.02 2.70
C LYS A 45 9.85 -2.85 1.90
N GLN A 46 9.40 -3.48 0.81
CA GLN A 46 10.20 -4.36 -0.03
C GLN A 46 9.69 -4.28 -1.46
N LEU A 47 10.63 -4.23 -2.41
CA LEU A 47 10.37 -4.34 -3.84
C LEU A 47 11.22 -5.50 -4.41
N PRO A 48 10.65 -6.40 -5.23
CA PRO A 48 9.23 -6.49 -5.55
C PRO A 48 8.39 -6.85 -4.31
N ALA A 49 7.11 -6.45 -4.33
CA ALA A 49 6.20 -6.78 -3.24
C ALA A 49 6.07 -8.31 -3.11
N PRO A 50 6.07 -8.88 -1.90
CA PRO A 50 5.89 -10.30 -1.72
C PRO A 50 4.56 -10.78 -2.30
N ASP A 51 4.57 -11.97 -2.92
CA ASP A 51 3.37 -12.55 -3.49
C ASP A 51 2.33 -12.85 -2.38
N PRO A 52 1.05 -12.51 -2.60
CA PRO A 52 0.01 -12.85 -1.65
C PRO A 52 -0.24 -14.35 -1.67
N LYS A 53 -0.63 -14.89 -0.51
CA LYS A 53 -1.06 -16.29 -0.41
C LYS A 53 -2.26 -16.53 -1.32
N PHE A 54 -2.26 -17.64 -2.06
CA PHE A 54 -3.38 -18.05 -2.88
C PHE A 54 -4.63 -18.27 -2.01
N GLY A 55 -5.74 -17.61 -2.37
CA GLY A 55 -7.01 -17.68 -1.63
C GLY A 55 -8.08 -18.58 -2.27
N GLY A 56 -7.72 -19.32 -3.31
CA GLY A 56 -8.60 -20.27 -3.98
C GLY A 56 -8.48 -21.68 -3.41
N VAL A 57 -9.02 -22.65 -4.15
CA VAL A 57 -8.96 -24.07 -3.81
C VAL A 57 -8.57 -24.85 -5.05
N ILE A 58 -7.50 -25.66 -4.94
CA ILE A 58 -7.03 -26.52 -6.03
C ILE A 58 -7.56 -27.93 -5.79
N LYS A 59 -8.23 -28.52 -6.78
CA LYS A 59 -8.67 -29.92 -6.81
C LYS A 59 -8.30 -30.57 -8.15
N ASN A 60 -8.56 -31.87 -8.28
CA ASN A 60 -8.26 -32.64 -9.49
C ASN A 60 -9.12 -32.24 -10.70
N ASP A 61 -10.31 -31.68 -10.47
CA ASP A 61 -11.20 -31.16 -11.51
C ASP A 61 -11.37 -29.64 -11.35
N ALA A 62 -11.33 -28.92 -12.48
CA ALA A 62 -11.51 -27.48 -12.56
C ALA A 62 -12.91 -27.06 -12.06
N LEU A 63 -13.95 -27.84 -12.36
CA LEU A 63 -15.32 -27.55 -11.93
C LEU A 63 -15.51 -27.64 -10.41
N GLN A 64 -14.63 -28.40 -9.74
CA GLN A 64 -14.64 -28.56 -8.28
C GLN A 64 -13.66 -27.61 -7.57
N SER A 65 -12.82 -26.91 -8.34
CA SER A 65 -11.83 -25.97 -7.85
C SER A 65 -12.44 -24.57 -7.68
N LYS A 66 -11.83 -23.76 -6.82
CA LYS A 66 -12.22 -22.35 -6.66
C LYS A 66 -11.12 -21.47 -7.27
N PRO A 67 -11.41 -20.77 -8.39
CA PRO A 67 -10.45 -19.84 -8.96
C PRO A 67 -10.25 -18.65 -8.01
N TRP A 68 -9.05 -18.07 -8.05
CA TRP A 68 -8.72 -16.90 -7.25
C TRP A 68 -7.62 -16.10 -7.94
N TRP A 69 -7.81 -14.79 -8.00
CA TRP A 69 -6.84 -13.83 -8.52
C TRP A 69 -6.23 -13.00 -7.40
N ALA A 70 -4.91 -12.83 -7.46
CA ALA A 70 -4.22 -11.88 -6.60
C ALA A 70 -4.70 -10.45 -6.91
N PRO A 71 -4.97 -9.61 -5.89
CA PRO A 71 -5.36 -8.24 -6.13
C PRO A 71 -4.21 -7.46 -6.79
N ARG A 72 -4.54 -6.64 -7.79
CA ARG A 72 -3.56 -5.77 -8.44
C ARG A 72 -3.07 -4.70 -7.46
N ILE A 73 -1.77 -4.52 -7.39
CA ILE A 73 -1.17 -3.46 -6.56
C ILE A 73 -1.45 -2.11 -7.22
N VAL A 74 -2.02 -1.18 -6.46
CA VAL A 74 -2.29 0.20 -6.88
C VAL A 74 -1.76 1.18 -5.82
N PRO A 75 -1.42 2.42 -6.22
CA PRO A 75 -1.04 3.46 -5.26
C PRO A 75 -2.17 3.73 -4.25
N PRO A 76 -1.85 4.16 -3.02
CA PRO A 76 -2.86 4.63 -2.08
C PRO A 76 -3.59 5.86 -2.63
N LYS A 77 -4.83 6.06 -2.17
CA LYS A 77 -5.63 7.23 -2.56
C LYS A 77 -4.88 8.51 -2.18
N GLY A 78 -4.78 9.44 -3.12
CA GLY A 78 -4.06 10.70 -2.93
C GLY A 78 -2.55 10.63 -3.17
N ALA A 79 -2.01 9.47 -3.58
CA ALA A 79 -0.64 9.39 -4.07
C ALA A 79 -0.45 10.32 -5.29
N PRO A 80 0.73 10.97 -5.42
CA PRO A 80 1.03 11.81 -6.58
C PRO A 80 1.15 10.96 -7.86
N ASN A 81 0.90 11.58 -9.01
CA ASN A 81 1.27 11.00 -10.29
C ASN A 81 2.80 11.06 -10.43
N VAL A 82 3.41 9.95 -10.80
CA VAL A 82 4.87 9.85 -11.04
C VAL A 82 5.11 9.53 -12.51
N LEU A 83 5.92 10.35 -13.16
CA LEU A 83 6.45 10.08 -14.50
C LEU A 83 7.93 9.69 -14.37
N LEU A 84 8.24 8.41 -14.63
CA LEU A 84 9.61 7.91 -14.64
C LEU A 84 10.11 7.83 -16.09
N ILE A 85 11.10 8.64 -16.42
CA ILE A 85 11.79 8.62 -17.71
C ILE A 85 13.16 7.97 -17.47
N ILE A 86 13.44 6.86 -18.16
CA ILE A 86 14.74 6.20 -18.14
C ILE A 86 15.33 6.36 -19.53
N THR A 87 16.48 7.00 -19.60
CA THR A 87 17.27 7.17 -20.81
C THR A 87 18.36 6.11 -20.83
N ASP A 88 18.31 5.23 -21.82
CA ASP A 88 19.35 4.23 -22.05
C ASP A 88 20.67 4.90 -22.47
N ASP A 89 21.81 4.36 -22.05
CA ASP A 89 23.17 4.84 -22.35
C ASP A 89 23.48 6.34 -22.11
N ALA A 90 22.60 7.08 -21.45
CA ALA A 90 22.82 8.48 -21.11
C ALA A 90 23.50 8.60 -19.73
N GLY A 91 24.83 8.54 -19.73
CA GLY A 91 25.64 8.85 -18.55
C GLY A 91 25.76 10.36 -18.29
N PHE A 92 26.41 10.75 -17.19
CA PHE A 92 26.61 12.15 -16.81
C PHE A 92 27.35 13.01 -17.85
N GLY A 93 28.08 12.41 -18.78
CA GLY A 93 28.75 13.12 -19.87
C GLY A 93 27.84 13.53 -21.03
N VAL A 94 26.54 13.22 -20.98
CA VAL A 94 25.55 13.55 -22.03
C VAL A 94 24.85 14.89 -21.75
N PRO A 95 24.19 15.12 -20.59
CA PRO A 95 23.50 16.38 -20.32
C PRO A 95 24.44 17.56 -20.00
N SER A 96 24.14 18.73 -20.56
CA SER A 96 24.93 19.95 -20.35
C SER A 96 24.94 20.43 -18.90
N THR A 97 23.92 20.06 -18.11
CA THR A 97 23.83 20.37 -16.67
C THR A 97 24.97 19.79 -15.83
N PHE A 98 25.71 18.81 -16.38
CA PHE A 98 26.87 18.19 -15.75
C PHE A 98 28.19 18.51 -16.48
N GLY A 99 28.21 19.48 -17.41
CA GLY A 99 29.42 19.95 -18.10
C GLY A 99 29.68 19.34 -19.49
N ALA A 100 28.71 18.62 -20.06
CA ALA A 100 28.77 18.12 -21.43
C ALA A 100 28.64 19.24 -22.48
N VAL A 101 29.16 19.01 -23.68
CA VAL A 101 29.19 20.00 -24.78
C VAL A 101 27.88 20.08 -25.58
N ILE A 102 27.00 19.08 -25.44
CA ILE A 102 25.73 19.03 -26.18
C ILE A 102 24.65 19.77 -25.39
N PRO A 103 24.04 20.85 -25.93
CA PRO A 103 22.98 21.56 -25.23
C PRO A 103 21.75 20.69 -24.98
N THR A 104 21.36 20.52 -23.72
CA THR A 104 20.12 19.82 -23.31
C THR A 104 19.22 20.76 -22.51
N PRO A 105 18.54 21.74 -23.16
CA PRO A 105 17.91 22.88 -22.48
C PRO A 105 16.67 22.52 -21.63
N THR A 106 16.08 21.34 -21.83
CA THR A 106 14.93 20.85 -21.06
C THR A 106 15.35 19.96 -19.88
N MET A 107 16.64 19.63 -19.78
CA MET A 107 17.21 18.85 -18.66
C MET A 107 17.84 19.74 -17.60
#